data_AF-A0A344UXV8-F1
#
_entry.id   AF-A0A344UXV8-F1
#
_cell.length_a   1.000
_cell.length_b   1.000
_cell.length_c   1.000
_cell.angle_alpha   90.00
_cell.angle_beta   90.00
_cell.angle_gamma   90.00
#
_symmetry.space_group_name_H-M   'P 1'
#
loop_
_entity.id
_entity.type
_entity.pdbx_description
1 polymer ?
#
loop_
_entity_poly.entity_id
_entity_poly.type
_entity_poly.pdbx_seq_one_letter_code
_entity_poly.pdbx_strand_id
1 'polypeptide(L)' 'MKLQSPVEAREVRHLLWLRERLGKDRIASLAVITAGQHAYTRPDGIQVVPIALLGP' A
#
# COMPACT_ATOMS: atom_id res chain seq x y z
N MET A 1 -3.00 -5.94 23.30
CA MET A 1 -3.19 -6.00 21.83
C MET A 1 -2.91 -4.61 21.28
N LYS A 2 -1.85 -4.43 20.47
CA LYS A 2 -1.48 -3.11 19.93
C LYS A 2 -2.32 -2.87 18.68
N LEU A 3 -3.25 -1.91 18.72
CA LEU A 3 -3.95 -1.45 17.52
C LEU A 3 -2.89 -0.90 16.56
N GLN A 4 -2.79 -1.48 15.36
CA GLN A 4 -1.94 -0.91 14.34
C GLN A 4 -2.62 0.33 13.78
N SER A 5 -1.89 1.46 13.79
CA SER A 5 -2.34 2.67 13.15
C SER A 5 -2.54 2.43 11.65
N PRO A 6 -3.59 3.00 11.03
CA PRO A 6 -3.74 2.99 9.57
C PRO A 6 -2.49 3.57 8.88
N VAL A 7 -2.17 3.06 7.69
CA VAL A 7 -1.05 3.58 6.90
C VAL A 7 -1.35 5.02 6.50
N GLU A 8 -0.43 5.92 6.82
CA GLU A 8 -0.63 7.35 6.66
C GLU A 8 -0.14 7.87 5.30
N ALA A 9 -0.63 9.05 4.91
CA ALA A 9 -0.28 9.68 3.64
C ALA A 9 1.25 9.89 3.49
N ARG A 10 1.94 10.25 4.58
CA ARG A 10 3.41 10.44 4.55
C ARG A 10 4.17 9.18 4.17
N GLU A 11 3.65 8.00 4.50
CA GLU A 11 4.35 6.72 4.33
C GLU A 11 4.32 6.25 2.88
N VAL A 12 3.33 6.72 2.10
CA VAL A 12 3.14 6.34 0.70
C VAL A 12 3.50 7.42 -0.31
N ARG A 13 3.93 8.60 0.15
CA ARG A 13 4.26 9.74 -0.74
C ARG A 13 5.20 9.36 -1.89
N HIS A 14 6.14 8.44 -1.64
CA HIS A 14 7.09 7.99 -2.68
C HIS A 14 6.44 7.06 -3.71
N LEU A 15 5.46 6.26 -3.32
CA LEU A 15 4.68 5.45 -4.25
C LEU A 15 3.81 6.35 -5.14
N LEU A 16 3.22 7.40 -4.56
CA LEU A 16 2.44 8.39 -5.31
C LEU A 16 3.32 9.16 -6.30
N TRP A 17 4.50 9.62 -5.86
CA TRP A 17 5.50 10.23 -6.74
C TRP A 17 5.93 9.31 -7.88
N LEU A 18 6.14 8.01 -7.59
CA LEU A 18 6.50 7.03 -8.62
C LEU A 18 5.38 6.88 -9.67
N ARG A 19 4.13 6.90 -9.22
CA ARG A 19 2.96 6.86 -10.11
C ARG A 19 2.91 8.06 -11.05
N GLU A 20 3.20 9.25 -10.54
CA GLU A 20 3.26 10.47 -11.33
C GLU A 20 4.37 10.42 -12.38
N ARG A 21 5.51 9.78 -12.06
CA ARG A 21 6.67 9.68 -12.96
C ARG A 21 6.49 8.65 -14.08
N LEU A 22 5.90 7.50 -13.77
CA LEU A 22 5.79 6.39 -14.72
C LEU A 22 4.46 6.40 -15.51
N GLY A 23 3.46 7.14 -15.02
CA GLY A 23 2.12 7.17 -15.58
C GLY A 23 1.27 5.98 -15.13
N LYS A 24 -0.05 6.19 -15.07
CA LYS A 24 -1.02 5.17 -14.61
C LYS A 24 -1.06 3.95 -15.53
N ASP A 25 -0.87 4.14 -16.82
CA ASP A 25 -1.00 3.06 -17.82
C ASP A 25 0.13 2.03 -17.76
N ARG A 26 1.24 2.37 -17.08
CA ARG A 26 2.42 1.49 -16.92
C ARG A 26 2.48 0.80 -15.55
N ILE A 27 1.58 1.14 -14.63
CA ILE A 27 1.56 0.60 -13.26
C ILE A 27 0.23 -0.11 -13.06
N ALA A 28 0.27 -1.44 -12.91
CA ALA A 28 -0.91 -2.23 -12.59
C ALA A 28 -1.44 -1.94 -11.17
N SER A 29 -0.54 -1.82 -10.18
CA SER A 29 -0.90 -1.54 -8.78
C SER A 29 0.30 -1.05 -7.98
N LEU A 30 0.02 -0.35 -6.88
CA LEU A 30 1.00 0.01 -5.85
C LEU A 30 0.52 -0.56 -4.52
N ALA A 31 1.45 -1.18 -3.78
CA ALA A 31 1.12 -1.84 -2.53
C ALA A 31 2.13 -1.52 -1.42
N VAL A 32 1.64 -1.44 -0.19
CA VAL A 32 2.41 -1.49 1.05
C VAL A 32 2.25 -2.88 1.63
N ILE A 33 3.36 -3.60 1.77
CA ILE A 33 3.39 -4.88 2.45
C ILE A 33 3.62 -4.64 3.95
N THR A 34 2.77 -5.23 4.79
CA THR A 34 2.79 -4.99 6.24
C THR A 34 2.84 -6.30 7.04
N ALA A 35 3.31 -6.23 8.28
CA ALA A 35 3.18 -7.31 9.27
C ALA A 35 1.81 -7.31 9.99
N GLY A 36 0.87 -6.48 9.52
CA GLY A 36 -0.47 -6.37 10.06
C GLY A 36 -1.42 -7.50 9.72
N GLN A 37 -2.66 -7.40 10.22
CA GLN A 37 -3.66 -8.47 10.05
C GLN A 37 -4.73 -8.17 9.00
N HIS A 38 -4.89 -6.91 8.59
CA HIS A 38 -5.98 -6.50 7.72
C HIS A 38 -5.46 -6.03 6.36
N ALA A 39 -6.07 -6.56 5.30
CA ALA A 39 -5.93 -6.03 3.95
C ALA A 39 -7.01 -4.97 3.69
N TYR A 40 -6.63 -3.87 3.04
CA TYR A 40 -7.57 -2.85 2.62
C TYR A 40 -6.99 -1.99 1.50
N THR A 41 -7.88 -1.33 0.77
CA THR A 41 -7.53 -0.32 -0.23
C THR A 41 -7.65 1.06 0.39
N ARG A 42 -6.61 1.87 0.25
CA ARG A 42 -6.65 3.27 0.66
C ARG A 42 -7.36 4.14 -0.37
N PRO A 43 -7.90 5.31 0.03
CA PRO A 43 -8.58 6.22 -0.90
C PRO A 43 -7.72 6.70 -2.09
N ASP A 44 -6.40 6.66 -1.96
CA ASP A 44 -5.45 7.01 -3.02
C ASP A 44 -5.12 5.85 -3.98
N GLY A 45 -5.80 4.70 -3.79
CA GLY A 45 -5.69 3.50 -4.62
C GLY A 45 -4.54 2.58 -4.25
N ILE A 46 -3.86 2.80 -3.12
CA ILE A 46 -2.77 1.94 -2.64
C ILE A 46 -3.32 0.75 -1.86
N GLN A 47 -2.82 -0.44 -2.20
CA GLN A 47 -3.18 -1.69 -1.52
C GLN A 47 -2.34 -1.86 -0.27
N VAL A 48 -2.95 -2.03 0.89
CA VAL A 48 -2.24 -2.45 2.11
C VAL A 48 -2.46 -3.95 2.25
N VAL A 49 -1.37 -4.72 2.18
CA VAL A 49 -1.42 -6.19 2.10
C VAL A 49 -0.54 -6.80 3.19
N PRO A 50 -1.13 -7.55 4.14
CA PRO A 50 -0.37 -8.36 5.06
C PRO A 50 0.55 -9.35 4.35
N ILE A 51 1.80 -9.46 4.81
CA ILE A 51 2.77 -10.42 4.27
C ILE A 51 2.26 -11.87 4.37
N ALA A 52 1.46 -12.18 5.40
CA ALA A 52 0.82 -13.47 5.58
C ALA A 52 -0.16 -13.85 4.45
N LEU A 53 -0.65 -12.88 3.67
CA LEU A 53 -1.55 -13.13 2.54
C LEU A 53 -0.82 -13.35 1.21
N LEU A 54 0.50 -13.18 1.15
CA LEU A 54 1.25 -13.34 -0.10
C LEU A 54 1.61 -14.80 -0.39
N GLY A 55 1.44 -15.70 0.58
CA GLY A 55 1.80 -17.12 0.45
C GLY A 55 3.29 -17.35 0.10
N PRO A 56 3.74 -18.61 0.03
CA PRO A 56 4.81 -19.00 -0.87
C PRO A 56 4.34 -19.06 -2.33
#